data_AF-A0A2D6X5B0-F1
#
_entry.id   AF-A0A2D6X5B0-F1
#
_cell.length_a   1.000
_cell.length_b   1.000
_cell.length_c   1.000
_cell.angle_alpha   90.00
_cell.angle_beta   90.00
_cell.angle_gamma   90.00
#
_symmetry.space_group_name_H-M   'P 1'
#
loop_
_entity.id
_entity.type
_entity.pdbx_description
1 polymer ?
#
loop_
_entity_poly.entity_id
_entity_poly.type
_entity_poly.pdbx_seq_one_letter_code
_entity_poly.pdbx_strand_id
1 'polypeptide(L)'
;MKKFKISSSTLLNIKDRAKTLPLLNNSIRGGEGAVVAYIGEEVVKRVLRGKIEDTYDYDVTYGDGTKVDVKTKERTVPPRENYNCTVADFNTKQECDEYAFVSVLNDHSTAWYLGKISKKDFYKEAKFYKEGDLDPDSPPNAGFYFRADCYNIPISKLNSDETLDRLPTGVYEGGHY
;
A
#
# COMPACT_ATOMS: atom_id res chain seq x y z
N MET A 1 9.19 5.65 7.51
CA MET A 1 7.90 6.03 6.85
C MET A 1 7.89 7.51 6.46
N LYS A 2 7.11 7.91 5.44
CA LYS A 2 6.95 9.31 4.98
C LYS A 2 5.49 9.69 4.76
N LYS A 3 5.08 10.85 5.26
CA LYS A 3 3.70 11.38 5.18
C LYS A 3 3.49 12.27 3.96
N PHE A 4 2.33 12.12 3.32
CA PHE A 4 1.85 12.90 2.18
C PHE A 4 0.47 13.47 2.47
N LYS A 5 0.24 14.74 2.09
CA LYS A 5 -1.10 15.31 2.02
C LYS A 5 -1.67 15.06 0.62
N ILE A 6 -2.90 14.56 0.58
CA ILE A 6 -3.64 14.36 -0.66
C ILE A 6 -4.47 15.61 -0.92
N SER A 7 -4.22 16.28 -2.05
CA SER A 7 -5.01 17.45 -2.44
C SER A 7 -6.38 17.03 -2.96
N SER A 8 -7.35 17.96 -2.87
CA SER A 8 -8.69 17.74 -3.42
C SER A 8 -8.67 17.45 -4.92
N SER A 9 -7.79 18.10 -5.69
CA SER A 9 -7.65 17.84 -7.13
C SER A 9 -7.14 16.43 -7.41
N THR A 10 -6.13 15.96 -6.68
CA THR A 10 -5.64 14.57 -6.79
C THR A 10 -6.75 13.58 -6.46
N LEU A 11 -7.48 13.83 -5.37
CA LEU A 11 -8.56 12.95 -4.94
C LEU A 11 -9.71 12.91 -5.97
N LEU A 12 -10.02 14.02 -6.63
CA LEU A 12 -11.01 14.07 -7.72
C LEU A 12 -10.55 13.21 -8.91
N ASN A 13 -9.30 13.37 -9.36
CA ASN A 13 -8.75 12.57 -10.47
C ASN A 13 -8.77 11.07 -10.15
N ILE A 14 -8.42 10.69 -8.92
CA ILE A 14 -8.47 9.29 -8.45
C ILE A 14 -9.90 8.76 -8.46
N LYS A 15 -10.86 9.55 -7.97
CA LYS A 15 -12.28 9.16 -7.97
C LYS A 15 -12.83 8.99 -9.38
N ASP A 16 -12.37 9.81 -10.34
CA ASP A 16 -12.77 9.66 -11.74
C ASP A 16 -12.14 8.41 -12.37
N ARG A 17 -10.86 8.11 -12.09
CA ARG A 17 -10.23 6.83 -12.47
C ARG A 17 -10.97 5.62 -11.89
N ALA A 18 -11.39 5.70 -10.62
CA ALA A 18 -12.16 4.63 -9.96
C ALA A 18 -13.53 4.35 -10.59
N LYS A 19 -14.12 5.31 -11.30
CA LYS A 19 -15.37 5.10 -12.04
C LYS A 19 -15.15 4.39 -13.38
N THR A 20 -14.01 4.62 -14.03
CA THR A 20 -13.73 4.11 -15.38
C THR A 20 -13.01 2.76 -15.36
N LEU A 21 -12.13 2.56 -14.39
CA LEU A 21 -11.35 1.35 -14.17
C LEU A 21 -11.72 0.80 -12.78
N PRO A 22 -12.78 -0.02 -12.65
CA PRO A 22 -13.01 -0.76 -11.42
C PRO A 22 -11.81 -1.68 -11.16
N LEU A 23 -11.39 -1.80 -9.90
CA LEU A 23 -10.23 -2.59 -9.50
C LEU A 23 -10.25 -3.97 -10.18
N LEU A 24 -9.14 -4.33 -10.82
CA LEU A 24 -8.91 -5.68 -11.36
C LEU A 24 -8.78 -6.74 -10.26
N ASN A 25 -8.71 -6.32 -8.99
CA ASN A 25 -8.49 -7.19 -7.84
C ASN A 25 -9.79 -7.57 -7.13
N ASN A 26 -9.80 -8.78 -6.55
CA ASN A 26 -10.78 -9.34 -5.61
C ASN A 26 -11.02 -8.46 -4.37
N SER A 27 -11.50 -7.23 -4.57
CA SER A 27 -11.73 -6.28 -3.49
C SER A 27 -12.96 -6.78 -2.72
N ILE A 28 -12.73 -7.16 -1.47
CA ILE A 28 -13.76 -7.60 -0.52
C ILE A 28 -14.76 -6.45 -0.23
N ARG A 29 -14.41 -5.20 -0.58
CA ARG A 29 -15.19 -3.98 -0.37
C ARG A 29 -15.28 -3.19 -1.67
N GLY A 30 -16.29 -3.50 -2.51
CA GLY A 30 -16.47 -2.88 -3.82
C GLY A 30 -16.36 -1.34 -3.82
N GLY A 31 -15.99 -0.73 -4.94
CA GLY A 31 -16.04 0.73 -5.17
C GLY A 31 -15.08 1.57 -4.30
N GLU A 32 -15.36 1.69 -3.00
CA GLU A 32 -14.56 2.46 -2.04
C GLU A 32 -13.14 1.90 -1.85
N GLY A 33 -12.98 0.57 -1.96
CA GLY A 33 -11.66 -0.06 -1.95
C GLY A 33 -10.75 0.42 -3.09
N ALA A 34 -11.34 0.82 -4.23
CA ALA A 34 -10.59 1.30 -5.41
C ALA A 34 -9.93 2.64 -5.17
N VAL A 35 -10.66 3.58 -4.56
CA VAL A 35 -10.12 4.93 -4.26
C VAL A 35 -8.91 4.82 -3.34
N VAL A 36 -9.00 4.01 -2.28
CA VAL A 36 -7.90 3.80 -1.34
C VAL A 36 -6.69 3.19 -2.04
N ALA A 37 -6.89 2.16 -2.87
CA ALA A 37 -5.82 1.52 -3.62
C ALA A 37 -5.11 2.51 -4.56
N TYR A 38 -5.87 3.30 -5.33
CA TYR A 38 -5.33 4.30 -6.26
C TYR A 38 -4.63 5.47 -5.57
N ILE A 39 -5.03 5.85 -4.35
CA ILE A 39 -4.23 6.77 -3.53
C ILE A 39 -2.85 6.16 -3.24
N GLY A 40 -2.80 4.87 -2.91
CA GLY A 40 -1.55 4.15 -2.70
C GLY A 40 -0.65 4.17 -3.93
N GLU A 41 -1.20 3.82 -5.09
CA GLU A 41 -0.47 3.82 -6.36
C GLU A 41 0.10 5.21 -6.71
N GLU A 42 -0.70 6.28 -6.55
CA GLU A 42 -0.23 7.65 -6.79
C GLU A 42 0.91 8.06 -5.86
N VAL A 43 0.84 7.66 -4.58
CA VAL A 43 1.92 7.88 -3.62
C VAL A 43 3.19 7.14 -4.05
N VAL A 44 3.09 5.85 -4.40
CA VAL A 44 4.24 5.04 -4.83
C VAL A 44 4.84 5.55 -6.13
N LYS A 45 4.00 5.90 -7.12
CA LYS A 45 4.41 6.55 -8.38
C LYS A 45 5.28 7.78 -8.09
N ARG A 46 4.82 8.67 -7.20
CA ARG A 46 5.57 9.88 -6.82
C ARG A 46 6.88 9.55 -6.10
N VAL A 47 6.86 8.61 -5.18
CA VAL A 47 8.02 8.21 -4.37
C VAL A 47 9.12 7.61 -5.25
N LEU A 48 8.74 6.69 -6.15
CA LEU A 48 9.68 5.96 -6.99
C LEU A 48 9.98 6.66 -8.32
N ARG A 49 9.32 7.79 -8.60
CA ARG A 49 9.30 8.44 -9.93
C ARG A 49 8.92 7.43 -11.03
N GLY A 50 7.97 6.58 -10.70
CA GLY A 50 7.51 5.49 -11.55
C GLY A 50 6.37 5.89 -12.48
N LYS A 51 5.83 4.89 -13.15
CA LYS A 51 4.65 4.94 -13.98
C LYS A 51 3.64 3.93 -13.45
N ILE A 52 2.38 4.35 -13.33
CA ILE A 52 1.28 3.44 -12.99
C ILE A 52 0.97 2.56 -14.20
N GLU A 53 0.74 1.28 -13.94
CA GLU A 53 0.41 0.27 -14.92
C GLU A 53 -0.90 -0.41 -14.48
N ASP A 54 -1.91 -0.41 -15.36
CA ASP A 54 -3.21 -1.03 -15.06
C ASP A 54 -3.15 -2.56 -15.33
N THR A 55 -2.28 -3.27 -14.61
CA THR A 55 -2.10 -4.73 -14.77
C THR A 55 -2.60 -5.51 -13.56
N TYR A 56 -2.78 -6.82 -13.74
CA TYR A 56 -3.16 -7.71 -12.64
C TYR A 56 -2.00 -8.00 -11.67
N ASP A 57 -0.77 -8.00 -12.16
CA ASP A 57 0.39 -8.53 -11.43
C ASP A 57 1.16 -7.47 -10.65
N TYR A 58 1.12 -6.22 -11.10
CA TYR A 58 1.83 -5.09 -10.51
C TYR A 58 1.15 -3.78 -10.88
N ASP A 59 1.33 -2.76 -10.04
CA ASP A 59 0.64 -1.47 -10.20
C ASP A 59 1.58 -0.35 -10.65
N VAL A 60 2.88 -0.47 -10.39
CA VAL A 60 3.88 0.56 -10.74
C VAL A 60 5.14 -0.05 -11.33
N THR A 61 5.66 0.54 -12.40
CA THR A 61 7.03 0.30 -12.86
C THR A 61 7.91 1.52 -12.59
N TYR A 62 9.20 1.32 -12.33
CA TYR A 62 10.14 2.43 -12.18
C TYR A 62 11.56 2.05 -12.61
N GLY A 63 12.42 3.06 -12.79
CA GLY A 63 13.82 2.86 -13.11
C GLY A 63 14.02 2.04 -14.39
N ASP A 64 14.67 0.90 -14.25
CA ASP A 64 15.00 -0.07 -15.31
C ASP A 64 13.87 -1.04 -15.68
N GLY A 65 12.66 -0.78 -15.19
CA GLY A 65 11.49 -1.63 -15.43
C GLY A 65 11.13 -2.54 -14.25
N THR A 66 11.73 -2.31 -13.07
CA THR A 66 11.35 -2.98 -11.82
C THR A 66 9.83 -2.84 -11.58
N LYS A 67 9.17 -3.97 -11.34
CA LYS A 67 7.70 -4.08 -11.15
C LYS A 67 7.34 -4.10 -9.67
N VAL A 68 6.43 -3.21 -9.28
CA VAL A 68 6.01 -3.00 -7.89
C VAL A 68 4.52 -3.24 -7.75
N ASP A 69 4.17 -4.08 -6.79
CA ASP A 69 2.80 -4.31 -6.35
C ASP A 69 2.54 -3.53 -5.05
N VAL A 70 1.52 -2.68 -5.07
CA VAL A 70 1.23 -1.68 -4.07
C VAL A 70 0.15 -2.19 -3.12
N LYS A 71 0.54 -2.47 -1.89
CA LYS A 71 -0.38 -2.91 -0.83
C LYS A 71 -0.79 -1.73 0.03
N THR A 72 -2.07 -1.36 -0.09
CA THR A 72 -2.63 -0.21 0.61
C THR A 72 -3.61 -0.62 1.70
N LYS A 73 -3.47 -0.04 2.89
CA LYS A 73 -4.38 -0.24 4.02
C LYS A 73 -5.00 1.07 4.48
N GLU A 74 -6.33 1.12 4.49
CA GLU A 74 -7.07 2.21 5.11
C GLU A 74 -6.98 2.13 6.63
N ARG A 75 -6.83 3.28 7.30
CA ARG A 75 -6.71 3.39 8.76
C ARG A 75 -7.49 4.59 9.29
N THR A 76 -7.91 4.52 10.54
CA THR A 76 -8.53 5.64 11.27
C THR A 76 -7.51 6.46 12.06
N VAL A 77 -6.28 5.96 12.20
CA VAL A 77 -5.18 6.59 12.94
C VAL A 77 -3.87 6.48 12.16
N PRO A 78 -2.88 7.37 12.42
CA PRO A 78 -1.56 7.25 11.83
C PRO A 78 -0.91 5.87 12.10
N PRO A 79 -0.15 5.32 11.14
CA PRO A 79 0.56 4.06 11.33
C PRO A 79 1.67 4.20 12.38
N ARG A 80 1.98 3.09 13.07
CA ARG A 80 3.12 2.97 14.00
C ARG A 80 4.08 1.91 13.49
N GLU A 81 5.35 2.00 13.87
CA GLU A 81 6.40 1.10 13.36
C GLU A 81 6.12 -0.39 13.65
N ASN A 82 5.42 -0.71 14.74
CA ASN A 82 5.06 -2.08 15.07
C ASN A 82 3.83 -2.60 14.31
N TYR A 83 3.12 -1.78 13.53
CA TYR A 83 1.95 -2.25 12.80
C TYR A 83 2.34 -3.15 11.62
N ASN A 84 1.56 -4.20 11.40
CA ASN A 84 1.76 -5.13 10.30
C ASN A 84 1.37 -4.54 8.93
N CYS A 85 2.24 -4.82 7.96
CA CYS A 85 2.01 -4.75 6.52
C CYS A 85 1.72 -6.15 6.02
N THR A 86 0.62 -6.31 5.29
CA THR A 86 0.02 -7.63 5.02
C THR A 86 -0.06 -7.89 3.52
N VAL A 87 0.32 -9.10 3.10
CA VAL A 87 0.07 -9.65 1.75
C VAL A 87 -0.78 -10.91 1.93
N ALA A 88 -1.93 -10.98 1.27
CA ALA A 88 -2.77 -12.17 1.31
C ALA A 88 -2.09 -13.34 0.58
N ASP A 89 -2.23 -14.57 1.08
CA ASP A 89 -1.55 -15.75 0.53
C ASP A 89 -1.99 -16.06 -0.92
N PHE A 90 -3.23 -15.75 -1.28
CA PHE A 90 -3.71 -15.89 -2.66
C PHE A 90 -3.05 -14.92 -3.66
N ASN A 91 -2.36 -13.87 -3.19
CA ASN A 91 -1.61 -12.93 -4.03
C ASN A 91 -0.17 -13.41 -4.33
N THR A 92 0.28 -14.54 -3.76
CA THR A 92 1.64 -15.07 -3.97
C THR A 92 2.01 -15.28 -5.44
N LYS A 93 1.01 -15.48 -6.30
CA LYS A 93 1.13 -15.72 -7.74
C LYS A 93 1.33 -14.47 -8.60
N GLN A 94 1.15 -13.27 -8.05
CA GLN A 94 1.33 -12.04 -8.82
C GLN A 94 2.80 -11.85 -9.24
N GLU A 95 3.04 -11.54 -10.51
CA GLU A 95 4.38 -11.37 -11.08
C GLU A 95 4.95 -9.95 -10.85
N CYS A 96 5.44 -9.70 -9.63
CA CYS A 96 6.12 -8.47 -9.24
C CYS A 96 7.50 -8.74 -8.61
N ASP A 97 8.39 -7.74 -8.66
CA ASP A 97 9.74 -7.80 -8.09
C ASP A 97 9.76 -7.33 -6.63
N GLU A 98 8.96 -6.31 -6.32
CA GLU A 98 8.90 -5.67 -5.00
C GLU A 98 7.46 -5.42 -4.54
N TYR A 99 7.28 -5.41 -3.22
CA TYR A 99 6.08 -4.88 -2.58
C TYR A 99 6.36 -3.47 -2.05
N ALA A 100 5.43 -2.54 -2.30
CA ALA A 100 5.42 -1.23 -1.67
C ALA A 100 4.18 -1.10 -0.78
N PHE A 101 4.35 -0.58 0.44
CA PHE A 101 3.27 -0.51 1.42
C PHE A 101 2.86 0.93 1.70
N VAL A 102 1.55 1.18 1.67
CA VAL A 102 0.97 2.50 1.95
C VAL A 102 -0.14 2.38 2.99
N SER A 103 -0.23 3.35 3.89
CA SER A 103 -1.43 3.56 4.71
C SER A 103 -2.15 4.82 4.30
N VAL A 104 -3.47 4.79 4.26
CA VAL A 104 -4.32 5.94 3.91
C VAL A 104 -5.26 6.21 5.08
N LEU A 105 -5.35 7.47 5.50
CA LEU A 105 -6.35 7.88 6.49
C LEU A 105 -7.74 7.76 5.87
N ASN A 106 -8.72 7.28 6.63
CA ASN A 106 -10.09 7.02 6.14
C ASN A 106 -10.84 8.25 5.60
N ASP A 107 -10.38 9.47 5.92
CA ASP A 107 -10.89 10.71 5.31
C ASP A 107 -10.19 11.07 3.97
N HIS A 108 -9.26 10.21 3.53
CA HIS A 108 -8.42 10.31 2.33
C HIS A 108 -7.54 11.56 2.26
N SER A 109 -7.44 12.34 3.34
CA SER A 109 -6.65 13.58 3.40
C SER A 109 -5.14 13.34 3.47
N THR A 110 -4.75 12.16 3.96
CA THR A 110 -3.37 11.84 4.31
C THR A 110 -3.04 10.41 3.93
N ALA A 111 -1.85 10.21 3.36
CA ALA A 111 -1.26 8.90 3.14
C ALA A 111 0.15 8.83 3.72
N TRP A 112 0.61 7.63 4.04
CA TRP A 112 1.96 7.35 4.49
C TRP A 112 2.57 6.25 3.65
N TYR A 113 3.68 6.56 2.98
CA TYR A 113 4.55 5.54 2.41
C TYR A 113 5.33 4.88 3.55
N LEU A 114 5.12 3.58 3.74
CA LEU A 114 5.65 2.84 4.88
C LEU A 114 7.05 2.31 4.58
N GLY A 115 7.28 1.94 3.32
CA GLY A 115 8.52 1.39 2.79
C GLY A 115 8.23 0.43 1.66
N LYS A 116 9.29 -0.15 1.10
CA LYS A 116 9.23 -1.27 0.16
C LYS A 116 10.17 -2.38 0.61
N ILE A 117 10.05 -3.53 -0.03
CA ILE A 117 10.90 -4.71 0.19
C ILE A 117 10.82 -5.60 -1.06
N SER A 118 11.90 -6.32 -1.37
CA SER A 118 11.86 -7.31 -2.45
C SER A 118 10.86 -8.42 -2.12
N LYS A 119 10.18 -8.96 -3.14
CA LYS A 119 9.23 -10.08 -2.95
C LYS A 119 9.92 -11.25 -2.25
N LYS A 120 11.16 -11.54 -2.64
CA LYS A 120 11.99 -12.60 -2.05
C LYS A 120 12.24 -12.37 -0.55
N ASP A 121 12.69 -11.18 -0.17
CA ASP A 121 13.02 -10.88 1.22
C ASP A 121 11.76 -10.78 2.09
N PHE A 122 10.64 -10.30 1.50
CA PHE A 122 9.35 -10.31 2.17
C PHE A 122 8.96 -11.72 2.64
N TYR A 123 8.94 -12.71 1.76
CA TYR A 123 8.56 -14.08 2.15
C TYR A 123 9.61 -14.77 3.04
N LYS A 124 10.85 -14.29 3.05
CA LYS A 124 11.89 -14.75 3.98
C LYS A 124 11.67 -14.23 5.40
N GLU A 125 11.17 -13.00 5.54
CA GLU A 125 11.08 -12.31 6.83
C GLU A 125 9.67 -12.26 7.44
N ALA A 126 8.64 -12.37 6.60
CA ALA A 126 7.26 -12.25 7.02
C ALA A 126 6.81 -13.46 7.85
N LYS A 127 5.87 -13.21 8.75
CA LYS A 127 5.18 -14.24 9.52
C LYS A 127 3.85 -14.57 8.85
N PHE A 128 3.62 -15.86 8.64
CA PHE A 128 2.34 -16.35 8.16
C PHE A 128 1.34 -16.49 9.31
N TYR A 129 0.11 -16.04 9.08
CA TYR A 129 -1.04 -16.27 9.96
C TYR A 129 -2.21 -16.79 9.13
N LYS A 130 -2.98 -17.70 9.72
CA LYS A 130 -4.17 -18.26 9.10
C LYS A 130 -5.38 -17.36 9.30
N GLU A 131 -6.36 -17.49 8.41
CA GLU A 131 -7.69 -16.94 8.64
C GLU A 131 -8.24 -17.40 10.00
N GLY A 132 -8.75 -16.44 10.77
CA GLY A 132 -9.28 -16.68 12.11
C GLY A 132 -8.25 -16.59 13.25
N ASP A 133 -6.95 -16.51 12.95
CA ASP A 133 -5.93 -16.27 13.98
C ASP A 133 -6.10 -14.86 14.58
N LEU A 134 -5.86 -14.74 15.89
CA LEU A 134 -5.80 -13.44 16.59
C LEU A 134 -4.49 -12.73 16.20
N ASP A 135 -4.59 -11.49 15.72
CA ASP A 135 -3.42 -10.63 15.50
C ASP A 135 -2.72 -10.42 16.87
N PRO A 136 -1.45 -10.85 17.03
CA PRO A 136 -0.74 -10.75 18.30
C PRO A 136 -0.55 -9.30 18.77
N ASP A 137 -0.69 -8.32 17.88
CA ASP A 137 -0.64 -6.89 18.20
C ASP A 137 -2.03 -6.30 18.58
N SER A 138 -3.05 -7.15 18.71
CA SER A 138 -4.39 -6.73 19.14
C SER A 138 -4.36 -6.07 20.53
N PRO A 139 -5.05 -4.94 20.74
CA PRO A 139 -5.17 -4.34 22.06
C PRO A 139 -5.96 -5.26 23.02
N PRO A 140 -5.69 -5.23 24.34
CA PRO A 140 -6.32 -6.11 25.32
C PRO A 140 -7.85 -6.06 25.35
N ASN A 141 -8.45 -4.95 24.90
CA ASN A 141 -9.88 -4.68 24.92
C ASN A 141 -10.56 -4.81 23.55
N ALA A 142 -9.84 -5.14 22.48
CA ALA A 142 -10.41 -5.38 21.16
C ALA A 142 -9.54 -6.34 20.33
N GLY A 143 -9.98 -7.59 20.18
CA GLY A 143 -9.30 -8.57 19.34
C GLY A 143 -9.49 -8.27 17.86
N PHE A 144 -8.39 -8.21 17.11
CA PHE A 144 -8.40 -8.19 15.64
C PHE A 144 -8.02 -9.58 15.15
N TYR A 145 -8.83 -10.13 14.26
CA TYR A 145 -8.60 -11.45 13.70
C TYR A 145 -8.29 -11.33 12.21
N PHE A 146 -7.35 -12.15 11.73
CA PHE A 146 -7.04 -12.22 10.31
C PHE A 146 -8.23 -12.76 9.53
N ARG A 147 -8.57 -12.09 8.42
CA ARG A 147 -9.75 -12.41 7.60
C ARG A 147 -9.43 -13.27 6.37
N ALA A 148 -8.18 -13.65 6.23
CA ALA A 148 -7.65 -14.50 5.18
C ALA A 148 -6.26 -14.98 5.61
N ASP A 149 -5.82 -16.10 5.05
CA ASP A 149 -4.43 -16.55 5.12
C ASP A 149 -3.52 -15.45 4.56
N CYS A 150 -2.51 -15.05 5.33
CA CYS A 150 -1.68 -13.90 4.97
C CYS A 150 -0.28 -13.90 5.60
N TYR A 151 0.62 -13.20 4.92
CA TYR A 151 1.99 -12.91 5.38
C TYR A 151 2.07 -11.49 5.90
N ASN A 152 2.72 -11.32 7.04
CA ASN A 152 2.78 -10.07 7.77
C ASN A 152 4.22 -9.70 8.13
N ILE A 153 4.59 -8.46 7.86
CA ILE A 153 5.86 -7.88 8.26
C ILE A 153 5.60 -6.54 8.98
N PRO A 154 6.20 -6.28 10.16
CA PRO A 154 6.04 -4.99 10.82
C PRO A 154 6.69 -3.87 10.01
N ILE A 155 6.14 -2.67 10.06
CA ILE A 155 6.68 -1.49 9.36
C ILE A 155 8.15 -1.23 9.71
N SER A 156 8.57 -1.50 10.96
CA SER A 156 9.96 -1.37 11.42
C SER A 156 10.97 -2.23 10.65
N LYS A 157 10.51 -3.26 9.93
CA LYS A 157 11.34 -4.12 9.08
C LYS A 157 11.31 -3.73 7.60
N LEU A 158 10.50 -2.75 7.20
CA LEU A 158 10.51 -2.24 5.84
C LEU A 158 11.68 -1.27 5.65
N ASN A 159 12.30 -1.31 4.47
CA ASN A 159 13.60 -0.75 4.13
C ASN A 159 14.15 0.36 5.04
N SER A 160 15.29 0.00 5.62
CA SER A 160 16.39 0.76 6.20
C SER A 160 17.21 1.59 5.21
N ASP A 161 16.64 2.02 4.07
CA ASP A 161 17.37 2.80 3.07
C ASP A 161 17.38 4.30 3.41
N GLU A 162 18.58 4.91 3.38
CA GLU A 162 18.90 6.33 3.58
C GLU A 162 18.19 7.33 2.62
N THR A 163 17.18 6.87 1.87
CA THR A 163 16.52 7.63 0.79
C THR A 163 15.17 8.23 1.17
N LEU A 164 14.55 7.85 2.31
CA LEU A 164 13.27 8.44 2.72
C LEU A 164 13.35 9.97 2.94
N ASP A 165 14.49 10.46 3.44
CA ASP A 165 14.75 11.89 3.66
C ASP A 165 14.98 12.66 2.35
N ARG A 166 15.41 11.98 1.29
CA ARG A 166 15.63 12.56 -0.05
C ARG A 166 14.36 12.62 -0.90
N LEU A 167 13.28 11.96 -0.47
CA LEU A 167 12.00 12.04 -1.15
C LEU A 167 11.41 13.45 -0.99
N PRO A 168 10.73 14.01 -2.01
CA PRO A 168 10.16 15.35 -1.92
C PRO A 168 9.15 15.44 -0.77
N THR A 169 9.29 16.47 0.07
CA THR A 169 8.27 16.90 1.04
C THR A 169 7.28 17.84 0.34
N GLY A 170 5.99 17.79 0.68
CA GLY A 170 5.00 18.76 0.17
C GLY A 170 3.60 18.21 -0.06
N VAL A 171 2.71 19.11 -0.46
CA VAL A 171 1.36 18.80 -0.98
C VAL A 171 1.52 18.29 -2.41
N TYR A 172 0.90 17.17 -2.76
CA TYR A 172 0.84 16.74 -4.15
C TYR A 172 -0.30 17.48 -4.85
N GLU A 173 0.05 18.34 -5.80
CA GLU A 173 -0.87 18.88 -6.79
C GLU A 173 -0.70 17.99 -8.03
N GLY A 174 -1.64 17.07 -8.26
CA GLY A 174 -1.59 16.17 -9.41
C GLY A 174 -1.52 16.96 -10.72
N GLY A 175 -0.61 16.56 -11.62
CA GLY A 175 -0.58 17.08 -12.99
C GLY A 175 -1.80 16.59 -13.75
N HIS A 176 -2.39 17.48 -14.56
CA HIS A 176 -3.43 17.12 -15.52
C HIS A 176 -2.86 16.08 -16.51
N TYR A 177 -3.64 15.03 -16.74
CA TYR A 177 -3.43 14.07 -17.83
C TYR A 177 -3.53 14.77 -19.19
#